data_AF-F1VX28-F1
#
_entry.id   AF-F1VX28-F1
#
_cell.length_a   1.000
_cell.length_b   1.000
_cell.length_c   1.000
_cell.angle_alpha   90.00
_cell.angle_beta   90.00
_cell.angle_gamma   90.00
#
_symmetry.space_group_name_H-M   'P 1'
#
loop_
_entity.id
_entity.type
_entity.pdbx_description
1 polymer ?
#
loop_
_entity_poly.entity_id
_entity_poly.type
_entity_poly.pdbx_seq_one_letter_code
_entity_poly.pdbx_strand_id
1 'polypeptide(L)'
;MSNWVSQFSLPCAGAGESVFDTIVTSHGVAVATGLLERHADDIACASDGLVDFLRGWIADPQVSTVAWDSAFGRAHLALKEGRHDAAGALDAAVRIGLRLAASGQAGRWSAQMEPTSIQLDERIIDGVEQIEVHVDEVSWDAGCRLCLRLADGSALLWRRDGNHWAGDGGSRLASVGRSRPIYLLPRQALPADARSAEIFRECQPVDSITPSMARAFEDGMTVLQHNVPDYLPWVERVLNGIVVCPLQAPYRLVSGSWEDVPGFVHMSSPHGGIDIAEILVHECAHQYFYMLQRVGALDDASDSALYWSPPIRKKRPLSRILMAYHALANVQLLYHAVRSNTANPAQDTRYVALNEPDLQAAIRALDAPLRDNPALTTLGRALYTPLAGRLAALVH
;
A
#
# COMPACT_ATOMS: atom_id res chain seq x y z
N MET A 1 11.77 -24.47 10.47
CA MET A 1 11.00 -23.62 9.53
C MET A 1 12.00 -22.65 8.92
N SER A 2 12.06 -22.56 7.60
CA SER A 2 13.05 -21.74 6.88
C SER A 2 12.91 -20.25 7.25
N ASN A 3 14.05 -19.54 7.24
CA ASN A 3 14.23 -18.13 7.62
C ASN A 3 13.52 -17.14 6.66
N TRP A 4 12.42 -17.53 6.01
CA TRP A 4 11.75 -16.70 5.01
C TRP A 4 11.09 -15.48 5.65
N VAL A 5 10.68 -15.54 6.91
CA VAL A 5 9.93 -14.45 7.55
C VAL A 5 10.85 -13.29 7.94
N SER A 6 12.15 -13.53 8.16
CA SER A 6 13.08 -12.46 8.54
C SER A 6 13.21 -11.38 7.45
N GLN A 7 12.87 -11.70 6.20
CA GLN A 7 12.92 -10.76 5.09
C GLN A 7 11.92 -9.60 5.19
N PHE A 8 10.97 -9.68 6.12
CA PHE A 8 9.94 -8.68 6.34
C PHE A 8 10.24 -7.75 7.51
N SER A 9 11.26 -8.06 8.31
CA SER A 9 11.69 -7.24 9.46
C SER A 9 12.49 -5.99 9.06
N LEU A 10 13.27 -6.11 7.99
CA LEU A 10 14.02 -5.03 7.36
C LEU A 10 14.26 -5.39 5.89
N PRO A 11 14.58 -4.41 5.03
CA PRO A 11 15.11 -4.70 3.70
C PRO A 11 16.35 -5.58 3.84
N CYS A 12 16.32 -6.77 3.24
CA CYS A 12 17.46 -7.67 3.23
C CYS A 12 17.78 -8.05 1.79
N ALA A 13 19.07 -8.07 1.47
CA ALA A 13 19.55 -8.62 0.21
C ALA A 13 19.09 -10.08 0.10
N GLY A 14 18.39 -10.42 -0.99
CA GLY A 14 17.88 -11.76 -1.24
C GLY A 14 16.52 -12.08 -0.63
N ALA A 15 15.71 -11.07 -0.28
CA ALA A 15 14.28 -11.26 -0.03
C ALA A 15 13.66 -12.05 -1.20
N GLY A 16 13.14 -13.24 -0.94
CA GLY A 16 12.43 -14.04 -1.93
C GLY A 16 11.16 -13.31 -2.34
N GLU A 17 11.20 -12.60 -3.48
CA GLU A 17 10.07 -11.89 -4.07
C GLU A 17 8.81 -12.79 -4.12
N SER A 18 9.02 -14.08 -4.42
CA SER A 18 7.98 -15.10 -4.46
C SER A 18 7.16 -15.21 -3.18
N VAL A 19 7.71 -14.95 -1.99
CA VAL A 19 6.96 -15.10 -0.74
C VAL A 19 6.02 -13.94 -0.51
N PHE A 20 6.46 -12.71 -0.78
CA PHE A 20 5.58 -11.53 -0.73
C PHE A 20 4.42 -11.75 -1.71
N ASP A 21 4.74 -12.09 -2.95
CA ASP A 21 3.75 -12.29 -4.01
C ASP A 21 2.78 -13.43 -3.68
N THR A 22 3.25 -14.51 -3.06
CA THR A 22 2.39 -15.64 -2.64
C THR A 22 1.40 -15.21 -1.56
N ILE A 23 1.83 -14.46 -0.54
CA ILE A 23 0.95 -14.00 0.55
C ILE A 23 -0.11 -13.05 -0.01
N VAL A 24 0.33 -12.10 -0.83
CA VAL A 24 -0.53 -11.11 -1.49
C VAL A 24 -1.55 -11.80 -2.39
N THR A 25 -1.11 -12.71 -3.25
CA THR A 25 -1.97 -13.44 -4.18
C THR A 25 -3.00 -14.28 -3.42
N SER A 26 -2.57 -15.01 -2.39
CA SER A 26 -3.46 -15.83 -1.55
C SER A 26 -4.54 -14.99 -0.87
N HIS A 27 -4.16 -13.82 -0.35
CA HIS A 27 -5.12 -12.88 0.23
C HIS A 27 -6.11 -12.36 -0.82
N GLY A 28 -5.62 -11.96 -2.00
CA GLY A 28 -6.46 -11.49 -3.08
C GLY A 28 -7.49 -12.54 -3.53
N VAL A 29 -7.06 -13.79 -3.68
CA VAL A 29 -7.94 -14.93 -4.02
C VAL A 29 -9.01 -15.12 -2.96
N ALA A 30 -8.65 -15.09 -1.67
CA ALA A 30 -9.61 -15.22 -0.59
C ALA A 30 -10.64 -14.08 -0.58
N VAL A 31 -10.20 -12.84 -0.83
CA VAL A 31 -11.08 -11.66 -0.92
C VAL A 31 -12.03 -11.77 -2.11
N ALA A 32 -11.51 -12.09 -3.31
CA ALA A 32 -12.33 -12.25 -4.51
C ALA A 32 -13.33 -13.41 -4.36
N THR A 33 -12.91 -14.52 -3.75
CA THR A 33 -13.78 -15.67 -3.47
C THR A 33 -14.93 -15.27 -2.55
N GLY A 34 -14.62 -14.62 -1.42
CA GLY A 34 -15.65 -14.17 -0.48
C GLY A 34 -16.60 -13.13 -1.09
N LEU A 35 -16.13 -12.29 -2.01
CA LEU A 35 -16.98 -11.36 -2.77
C LEU A 35 -17.96 -12.12 -3.67
N LEU A 36 -17.49 -13.08 -4.46
CA LEU A 36 -18.33 -13.86 -5.37
C LEU A 36 -19.28 -14.81 -4.65
N GLU A 37 -18.87 -15.45 -3.56
CA GLU A 37 -19.73 -16.32 -2.75
C GLU A 37 -20.96 -15.59 -2.23
N ARG A 38 -20.84 -14.29 -1.95
CA ARG A 38 -21.94 -13.46 -1.42
C ARG A 38 -22.74 -12.72 -2.48
N HIS A 39 -22.09 -12.29 -3.57
CA HIS A 39 -22.66 -11.30 -4.50
C HIS A 39 -22.55 -11.69 -5.98
N ALA A 40 -22.21 -12.93 -6.33
CA ALA A 40 -22.10 -13.31 -7.74
C ALA A 40 -23.37 -13.05 -8.55
N ASP A 41 -24.55 -13.32 -7.98
CA ASP A 41 -25.83 -13.10 -8.67
C ASP A 41 -26.12 -11.60 -8.89
N ASP A 42 -25.86 -10.77 -7.87
CA ASP A 42 -25.99 -9.31 -7.96
C ASP A 42 -25.05 -8.73 -9.03
N ILE A 43 -23.79 -9.19 -9.02
CA ILE A 43 -22.78 -8.77 -10.00
C ILE A 43 -23.19 -9.21 -11.41
N ALA A 44 -23.63 -10.46 -11.58
CA ALA A 44 -24.06 -11.00 -12.87
C ALA A 44 -25.32 -10.31 -13.44
N CYS A 45 -26.17 -9.73 -12.59
CA CYS A 45 -27.32 -8.96 -13.06
C CYS A 45 -26.94 -7.63 -13.73
N ALA A 46 -25.78 -7.07 -13.38
CA ALA A 46 -25.33 -5.75 -13.84
C ALA A 46 -24.01 -5.80 -14.65
N SER A 47 -23.56 -7.00 -15.00
CA SER A 47 -22.36 -7.23 -15.78
C SER A 47 -22.51 -8.44 -16.70
N ASP A 48 -21.72 -8.49 -17.77
CA ASP A 48 -21.60 -9.64 -18.65
C ASP A 48 -20.16 -10.15 -18.60
N GLY A 49 -19.96 -11.44 -18.33
CA GLY A 49 -18.65 -12.10 -18.25
C GLY A 49 -17.76 -11.77 -17.04
N LEU A 50 -18.06 -10.74 -16.23
CA LEU A 50 -17.16 -10.32 -15.14
C LEU A 50 -17.02 -11.39 -14.04
N VAL A 51 -18.12 -12.07 -13.67
CA VAL A 51 -18.07 -13.14 -12.66
C VAL A 51 -17.19 -14.29 -13.14
N ASP A 52 -17.33 -14.71 -14.39
CA ASP A 52 -16.54 -15.80 -14.96
C ASP A 52 -15.07 -15.42 -15.13
N PHE A 53 -14.79 -14.17 -15.50
CA PHE A 53 -13.44 -13.61 -15.52
C PHE A 53 -12.77 -13.70 -14.14
N LEU A 54 -13.45 -13.27 -13.08
CA LEU A 54 -12.93 -13.34 -11.71
C LEU A 54 -12.76 -14.79 -11.24
N ARG A 55 -13.70 -15.69 -11.56
CA ARG A 55 -13.57 -17.13 -11.27
C ARG A 55 -12.37 -17.75 -11.98
N GLY A 56 -12.11 -17.36 -13.23
CA GLY A 56 -10.94 -17.81 -13.98
C GLY A 56 -9.64 -17.47 -13.27
N TRP A 57 -9.50 -16.21 -12.84
CA TRP A 57 -8.32 -15.80 -12.06
C TRP A 57 -8.22 -16.49 -10.69
N ILE A 58 -9.34 -16.67 -9.98
CA ILE A 58 -9.37 -17.41 -8.70
C ILE A 58 -8.90 -18.86 -8.87
N ALA A 59 -9.26 -19.50 -9.99
CA ALA A 59 -8.92 -20.89 -10.28
C ALA A 59 -7.44 -21.09 -10.66
N ASP A 60 -6.83 -20.11 -11.34
CA ASP A 60 -5.42 -20.14 -11.73
C ASP A 60 -4.74 -18.76 -11.51
N PRO A 61 -4.49 -18.39 -10.24
CA PRO A 61 -3.95 -17.08 -9.92
C PRO A 61 -2.46 -17.02 -10.23
N GLN A 62 -2.07 -16.15 -11.15
CA GLN A 62 -0.66 -15.85 -11.39
C GLN A 62 -0.05 -15.16 -10.16
N VAL A 63 1.02 -15.75 -9.61
CA VAL A 63 1.74 -15.22 -8.44
C VAL A 63 2.32 -13.85 -8.80
N SER A 64 1.77 -12.79 -8.19
CA SER A 64 2.14 -11.41 -8.49
C SER A 64 1.73 -10.46 -7.36
N THR A 65 2.14 -9.19 -7.48
CA THR A 65 1.71 -8.12 -6.56
C THR A 65 0.36 -7.52 -6.94
N VAL A 66 -0.38 -8.09 -7.90
CA VAL A 66 -1.62 -7.48 -8.43
C VAL A 66 -2.68 -7.25 -7.33
N ALA A 67 -2.75 -8.16 -6.37
CA ALA A 67 -3.68 -8.10 -5.24
C ALA A 67 -3.23 -7.19 -4.09
N TRP A 68 -2.01 -6.66 -4.15
CA TRP A 68 -1.54 -5.65 -3.22
C TRP A 68 -2.03 -4.30 -3.72
N ASP A 69 -3.34 -4.08 -3.73
CA ASP A 69 -3.99 -2.89 -4.29
C ASP A 69 -5.24 -2.50 -3.50
N SER A 70 -5.60 -1.22 -3.56
CA SER A 70 -6.81 -0.66 -2.95
C SER A 70 -8.10 -1.32 -3.43
N ALA A 71 -8.15 -1.84 -4.66
CA ALA A 71 -9.30 -2.57 -5.19
C ALA A 71 -9.66 -3.78 -4.32
N PHE A 72 -8.65 -4.58 -3.95
CA PHE A 72 -8.82 -5.74 -3.06
C PHE A 72 -9.08 -5.28 -1.62
N GLY A 73 -8.41 -4.22 -1.17
CA GLY A 73 -8.66 -3.63 0.15
C GLY A 73 -10.11 -3.20 0.37
N ARG A 74 -10.69 -2.53 -0.62
CA ARG A 74 -12.11 -2.12 -0.65
C ARG A 74 -13.06 -3.32 -0.57
N ALA A 75 -12.83 -4.32 -1.41
CA ALA A 75 -13.62 -5.54 -1.38
C ALA A 75 -13.53 -6.23 -0.01
N HIS A 76 -12.33 -6.31 0.57
CA HIS A 76 -12.12 -6.90 1.89
C HIS A 76 -12.84 -6.14 3.00
N LEU A 77 -12.69 -4.81 3.05
CA LEU A 77 -13.35 -3.99 4.07
C LEU A 77 -14.86 -4.15 3.99
N ALA A 78 -15.42 -4.10 2.79
CA ALA A 78 -16.85 -4.19 2.63
C ALA A 78 -17.39 -5.60 2.99
N LEU A 79 -16.61 -6.67 2.76
CA LEU A 79 -16.92 -8.02 3.28
C LEU A 79 -16.89 -8.09 4.81
N LYS A 80 -15.94 -7.40 5.45
CA LYS A 80 -15.73 -7.36 6.91
C LYS A 80 -16.84 -6.59 7.61
N GLU A 81 -17.31 -5.49 7.02
CA GLU A 81 -18.37 -4.67 7.62
C GLU A 81 -19.79 -5.15 7.30
N GLY A 82 -19.94 -6.09 6.35
CA GLY A 82 -21.25 -6.60 5.93
C GLY A 82 -22.12 -5.53 5.25
N ARG A 83 -21.52 -4.47 4.72
CA ARG A 83 -22.22 -3.31 4.14
C ARG A 83 -22.29 -3.36 2.62
N HIS A 84 -22.74 -4.48 2.07
CA HIS A 84 -22.89 -4.61 0.61
C HIS A 84 -24.35 -4.55 0.21
N ASP A 85 -24.72 -3.46 -0.44
CA ASP A 85 -25.77 -3.54 -1.44
C ASP A 85 -25.16 -3.97 -2.80
N ALA A 86 -26.02 -4.35 -3.74
CA ALA A 86 -25.60 -4.85 -5.05
C ALA A 86 -24.65 -3.87 -5.78
N ALA A 87 -24.87 -2.56 -5.63
CA ALA A 87 -24.05 -1.53 -6.26
C ALA A 87 -22.60 -1.51 -5.73
N GLY A 88 -22.42 -1.58 -4.40
CA GLY A 88 -21.08 -1.61 -3.80
C GLY A 88 -20.29 -2.87 -4.16
N ALA A 89 -20.97 -4.02 -4.20
CA ALA A 89 -20.35 -5.29 -4.62
C ALA A 89 -19.89 -5.25 -6.09
N LEU A 90 -20.70 -4.64 -6.98
CA LEU A 90 -20.35 -4.44 -8.37
C LEU A 90 -19.15 -3.50 -8.56
N ASP A 91 -19.11 -2.34 -7.89
CA ASP A 91 -17.95 -1.42 -7.95
C ASP A 91 -16.66 -2.13 -7.51
N ALA A 92 -16.72 -2.89 -6.41
CA ALA A 92 -15.57 -3.66 -5.93
C ALA A 92 -15.10 -4.71 -6.97
N ALA A 93 -16.04 -5.47 -7.55
CA ALA A 93 -15.75 -6.49 -8.56
C ALA A 93 -15.14 -5.88 -9.83
N VAL A 94 -15.66 -4.74 -10.29
CA VAL A 94 -15.16 -3.99 -11.44
C VAL A 94 -13.73 -3.52 -11.20
N ARG A 95 -13.42 -2.94 -10.03
CA ARG A 95 -12.08 -2.46 -9.71
C ARG A 95 -11.07 -3.60 -9.64
N ILE A 96 -11.44 -4.74 -9.07
CA ILE A 96 -10.62 -5.96 -9.12
C ILE A 96 -10.43 -6.39 -10.58
N GLY A 97 -11.51 -6.46 -11.37
CA GLY A 97 -11.49 -6.84 -12.77
C GLY A 97 -10.55 -5.97 -13.62
N LEU A 98 -10.63 -4.65 -13.44
CA LEU A 98 -9.75 -3.67 -14.09
C LEU A 98 -8.30 -3.86 -13.67
N ARG A 99 -8.03 -4.08 -12.38
CA ARG A 99 -6.68 -4.28 -11.87
C ARG A 99 -6.06 -5.56 -12.43
N LEU A 100 -6.82 -6.65 -12.51
CA LEU A 100 -6.40 -7.90 -13.13
C LEU A 100 -6.16 -7.73 -14.63
N ALA A 101 -7.07 -7.08 -15.35
CA ALA A 101 -6.90 -6.75 -16.77
C ALA A 101 -5.67 -5.86 -17.02
N ALA A 102 -5.39 -4.90 -16.13
CA ALA A 102 -4.19 -4.07 -16.18
C ALA A 102 -2.90 -4.83 -15.84
N SER A 103 -2.99 -5.99 -15.19
CA SER A 103 -1.87 -6.94 -15.08
C SER A 103 -1.80 -7.92 -16.25
N GLY A 104 -2.77 -7.83 -17.17
CA GLY A 104 -2.91 -8.65 -18.38
C GLY A 104 -3.53 -10.04 -18.17
N GLN A 105 -4.34 -10.19 -17.12
CA GLN A 105 -5.28 -11.31 -17.05
C GLN A 105 -6.20 -11.26 -18.27
N ALA A 106 -6.16 -12.32 -19.07
CA ALA A 106 -6.97 -12.45 -20.28
C ALA A 106 -8.45 -12.65 -19.96
N GLY A 107 -9.30 -12.16 -20.86
CA GLY A 107 -10.74 -12.36 -20.82
C GLY A 107 -11.54 -11.16 -21.33
N ARG A 108 -12.87 -11.34 -21.38
CA ARG A 108 -13.81 -10.35 -21.88
C ARG A 108 -14.96 -10.18 -20.92
N TRP A 109 -15.24 -8.94 -20.56
CA TRP A 109 -16.37 -8.61 -19.70
C TRP A 109 -16.84 -7.17 -19.92
N SER A 110 -18.05 -6.88 -19.49
CA SER A 110 -18.57 -5.52 -19.41
C SER A 110 -19.41 -5.32 -18.16
N ALA A 111 -19.53 -4.08 -17.69
CA ALA A 111 -20.35 -3.74 -16.53
C ALA A 111 -20.93 -2.34 -16.67
N GLN A 112 -22.11 -2.14 -16.09
CA GLN A 112 -22.76 -0.83 -15.94
C GLN A 112 -22.87 -0.48 -14.46
N MET A 113 -22.44 0.73 -14.08
CA MET A 113 -22.35 1.18 -12.68
C MET A 113 -22.84 2.62 -12.53
N GLU A 114 -23.04 3.05 -11.28
CA GLU A 114 -23.22 4.47 -10.98
C GLU A 114 -21.96 5.26 -11.43
N PRO A 115 -22.11 6.47 -11.99
CA PRO A 115 -20.97 7.28 -12.43
C PRO A 115 -19.91 7.43 -11.33
N THR A 116 -18.69 6.97 -11.60
CA THR A 116 -17.62 6.93 -10.60
C THR A 116 -16.25 7.25 -11.20
N SER A 117 -15.30 7.60 -10.35
CA SER A 117 -13.91 7.82 -10.75
C SER A 117 -13.15 6.49 -10.73
N ILE A 118 -12.45 6.22 -11.83
CA ILE A 118 -11.63 5.02 -12.02
C ILE A 118 -10.17 5.45 -12.18
N GLN A 119 -9.30 4.81 -11.40
CA GLN A 119 -7.87 4.87 -11.64
C GLN A 119 -7.48 3.76 -12.61
N LEU A 120 -6.84 4.14 -13.72
CA LEU A 120 -6.25 3.25 -14.70
C LEU A 120 -4.77 3.63 -14.87
N ASP A 121 -3.88 2.79 -14.35
CA ASP A 121 -2.45 3.08 -14.28
C ASP A 121 -2.19 4.49 -13.65
N GLU A 122 -1.61 5.40 -14.43
CA GLU A 122 -1.29 6.77 -14.03
C GLU A 122 -2.42 7.78 -14.26
N ARG A 123 -3.64 7.33 -14.59
CA ARG A 123 -4.73 8.19 -15.06
C ARG A 123 -5.95 8.03 -14.17
N ILE A 124 -6.60 9.15 -13.87
CA ILE A 124 -7.93 9.20 -13.25
C ILE A 124 -8.94 9.62 -14.31
N ILE A 125 -9.99 8.82 -14.46
CA ILE A 125 -11.08 9.04 -15.41
C ILE A 125 -12.35 9.18 -14.58
N ASP A 126 -12.94 10.37 -14.61
CA ASP A 126 -14.12 10.70 -13.83
C ASP A 126 -15.41 10.37 -14.57
N GLY A 127 -16.47 10.09 -13.80
CA GLY A 127 -17.82 9.90 -14.34
C GLY A 127 -17.98 8.67 -15.22
N VAL A 128 -17.17 7.62 -15.03
CA VAL A 128 -17.30 6.35 -15.75
C VAL A 128 -18.57 5.64 -15.29
N GLU A 129 -19.47 5.32 -16.23
CA GLU A 129 -20.73 4.62 -15.96
C GLU A 129 -20.80 3.24 -16.64
N GLN A 130 -19.99 3.02 -17.67
CA GLN A 130 -19.91 1.73 -18.36
C GLN A 130 -18.48 1.40 -18.72
N ILE A 131 -18.12 0.13 -18.57
CA ILE A 131 -16.81 -0.41 -18.89
C ILE A 131 -16.99 -1.66 -19.75
N GLU A 132 -16.24 -1.76 -20.85
CA GLU A 132 -16.05 -3.00 -21.61
C GLU A 132 -14.55 -3.29 -21.70
N VAL A 133 -14.17 -4.48 -21.27
CA VAL A 133 -12.79 -4.96 -21.27
C VAL A 133 -12.67 -6.15 -22.19
N HIS A 134 -11.63 -6.17 -23.01
CA HIS A 134 -11.23 -7.32 -23.80
C HIS A 134 -9.71 -7.42 -23.78
N VAL A 135 -9.19 -8.46 -23.15
CA VAL A 135 -7.76 -8.80 -23.10
C VAL A 135 -7.60 -10.17 -23.76
N ASP A 136 -6.79 -10.23 -24.82
CA ASP A 136 -6.57 -11.44 -25.63
C ASP A 136 -5.44 -12.30 -25.00
N GLU A 137 -5.57 -13.63 -25.08
CA GLU A 137 -4.55 -14.58 -24.60
C GLU A 137 -3.33 -14.64 -25.52
N VAL A 138 -3.53 -14.42 -26.83
CA VAL A 138 -2.54 -14.78 -27.86
C VAL A 138 -1.56 -13.64 -28.19
N SER A 139 -1.99 -12.39 -28.04
CA SER A 139 -1.13 -11.23 -28.30
C SER A 139 -1.46 -10.09 -27.35
N TRP A 140 -0.49 -9.73 -26.52
CA TRP A 140 -0.66 -8.71 -25.48
C TRP A 140 -0.87 -7.30 -26.02
N ASP A 141 -0.59 -7.05 -27.31
CA ASP A 141 -0.49 -5.69 -27.85
C ASP A 141 -1.60 -5.31 -28.85
N ALA A 142 -2.07 -6.21 -29.73
CA ALA A 142 -2.96 -5.81 -30.84
C ALA A 142 -4.46 -5.98 -30.56
N GLY A 143 -4.84 -6.95 -29.71
CA GLY A 143 -6.24 -7.30 -29.44
C GLY A 143 -6.85 -6.63 -28.20
N CYS A 144 -6.00 -6.16 -27.29
CA CYS A 144 -6.39 -5.66 -25.98
C CYS A 144 -7.03 -4.27 -26.07
N ARG A 145 -8.28 -4.15 -25.63
CA ARG A 145 -9.05 -2.90 -25.63
C ARG A 145 -9.83 -2.72 -24.33
N LEU A 146 -9.92 -1.46 -23.91
CA LEU A 146 -10.75 -1.00 -22.81
C LEU A 146 -11.60 0.16 -23.34
N CYS A 147 -12.91 -0.03 -23.36
CA CYS A 147 -13.86 1.01 -23.72
C CYS A 147 -14.53 1.53 -22.45
N LEU A 148 -14.52 2.84 -22.26
CA LEU A 148 -15.17 3.50 -21.12
C LEU A 148 -16.25 4.43 -21.68
N ARG A 149 -17.47 4.34 -21.14
CA ARG A 149 -18.51 5.35 -21.38
C ARG A 149 -18.64 6.24 -20.16
N LEU A 150 -18.67 7.54 -20.40
CA LEU A 150 -18.80 8.54 -19.36
C LEU A 150 -20.25 9.04 -19.26
N ALA A 151 -20.61 9.57 -18.10
CA ALA A 151 -21.95 10.10 -17.81
C ALA A 151 -22.36 11.30 -18.69
N ASP A 152 -21.41 11.95 -19.36
CA ASP A 152 -21.69 13.00 -20.36
C ASP A 152 -22.03 12.43 -21.75
N GLY A 153 -22.06 11.11 -21.89
CA GLY A 153 -22.33 10.38 -23.13
C GLY A 153 -21.11 10.17 -24.02
N SER A 154 -19.94 10.71 -23.65
CA SER A 154 -18.70 10.47 -24.38
C SER A 154 -18.17 9.05 -24.14
N ALA A 155 -17.32 8.58 -25.06
CA ALA A 155 -16.68 7.28 -24.96
C ALA A 155 -15.17 7.41 -25.18
N LEU A 156 -14.38 6.76 -24.33
CA LEU A 156 -12.94 6.68 -24.43
C LEU A 156 -12.54 5.26 -24.84
N LEU A 157 -11.65 5.14 -25.82
CA LEU A 157 -11.05 3.88 -26.22
C LEU A 157 -9.58 3.87 -25.83
N TRP A 158 -9.23 2.88 -25.02
CA TRP A 158 -7.87 2.64 -24.57
C TRP A 158 -7.39 1.32 -25.16
N ARG A 159 -6.13 1.29 -25.57
CA ARG A 159 -5.45 0.11 -26.08
C ARG A 159 -4.25 -0.19 -25.21
N ARG A 160 -3.84 -1.44 -25.20
CA ARG A 160 -2.62 -1.82 -24.49
C ARG A 160 -1.40 -1.38 -25.30
N ASP A 161 -0.42 -0.76 -24.63
CA ASP A 161 0.90 -0.43 -25.15
C ASP A 161 1.93 -1.04 -24.19
N GLY A 162 2.33 -2.29 -24.47
CA GLY A 162 3.12 -3.12 -23.57
C GLY A 162 2.44 -3.34 -22.22
N ASN A 163 3.04 -2.80 -21.15
CA ASN A 163 2.56 -3.00 -19.78
C ASN A 163 1.59 -1.91 -19.30
N HIS A 164 1.14 -1.03 -20.18
CA HIS A 164 0.29 0.10 -19.82
C HIS A 164 -0.92 0.22 -20.74
N TRP A 165 -2.00 0.81 -20.22
CA TRP A 165 -3.10 1.28 -21.05
C TRP A 165 -2.77 2.66 -21.60
N ALA A 166 -2.89 2.80 -22.93
CA ALA A 166 -2.72 4.05 -23.65
C ALA A 166 -4.05 4.46 -24.29
N GLY A 167 -4.46 5.70 -24.06
CA GLY A 167 -5.68 6.28 -24.61
C GLY A 167 -5.75 7.78 -24.32
N ASP A 168 -6.69 8.44 -24.96
CA ASP A 168 -6.99 9.85 -24.72
C ASP A 168 -7.95 10.02 -23.55
N GLY A 169 -7.83 11.15 -22.85
CA GLY A 169 -8.67 11.51 -21.71
C GLY A 169 -8.03 11.23 -20.34
N GLY A 170 -8.75 11.63 -19.30
CA GLY A 170 -8.33 11.47 -17.91
C GLY A 170 -7.20 12.41 -17.46
N SER A 171 -7.18 12.68 -16.16
CA SER A 171 -6.12 13.45 -15.52
C SER A 171 -4.94 12.55 -15.18
N ARG A 172 -3.72 12.96 -15.54
CA ARG A 172 -2.50 12.23 -15.17
C ARG A 172 -2.13 12.50 -13.71
N LEU A 173 -1.86 11.45 -12.95
CA LEU A 173 -1.35 11.52 -11.60
C LEU A 173 0.14 11.86 -11.60
N ALA A 174 0.55 12.71 -10.66
CA ALA A 174 1.96 12.82 -10.32
C ALA A 174 2.41 11.50 -9.69
N SER A 175 3.66 11.12 -9.94
CA SER A 175 4.28 9.95 -9.32
C SER A 175 5.71 10.25 -8.94
N VAL A 176 6.23 9.44 -8.02
CA VAL A 176 7.64 9.38 -7.66
C VAL A 176 8.12 7.93 -7.73
N GLY A 177 9.42 7.72 -7.59
CA GLY A 177 10.04 6.39 -7.66
C GLY A 177 10.98 6.27 -8.85
N ARG A 178 11.86 5.29 -8.78
CA ARG A 178 12.93 5.02 -9.74
C ARG A 178 12.59 3.84 -10.64
N SER A 179 12.18 2.72 -10.04
CA SER A 179 11.91 1.48 -10.79
C SER A 179 10.41 1.23 -10.93
N ARG A 180 9.63 1.63 -9.92
CA ARG A 180 8.16 1.54 -9.94
C ARG A 180 7.54 2.86 -9.50
N PRO A 181 6.47 3.32 -10.19
CA PRO A 181 5.81 4.56 -9.82
C PRO A 181 5.00 4.37 -8.53
N ILE A 182 5.15 5.31 -7.61
CA ILE A 182 4.29 5.52 -6.45
C ILE A 182 3.46 6.75 -6.75
N TYR A 183 2.15 6.58 -6.95
CA TYR A 183 1.27 7.68 -7.36
C TYR A 183 0.93 8.60 -6.18
N LEU A 184 1.05 9.90 -6.39
CA LEU A 184 0.63 10.92 -5.44
C LEU A 184 -0.85 11.21 -5.69
N LEU A 185 -1.69 10.84 -4.72
CA LEU A 185 -3.15 10.87 -4.85
C LEU A 185 -3.73 12.16 -4.26
N PRO A 186 -4.22 13.10 -5.09
CA PRO A 186 -5.08 14.19 -4.64
C PRO A 186 -6.50 13.69 -4.36
N ARG A 187 -7.37 14.57 -3.85
CA ARG A 187 -8.78 14.27 -3.54
C ARG A 187 -9.53 13.61 -4.69
N GLN A 188 -9.37 14.11 -5.92
CA GLN A 188 -10.04 13.58 -7.11
C GLN A 188 -9.65 12.13 -7.44
N ALA A 189 -8.48 11.67 -6.98
CA ALA A 189 -8.04 10.29 -7.18
C ALA A 189 -8.69 9.32 -6.19
N LEU A 190 -9.35 9.85 -5.16
CA LEU A 190 -10.09 9.06 -4.20
C LEU A 190 -11.56 9.02 -4.61
N PRO A 191 -12.22 7.86 -4.52
CA PRO A 191 -13.64 7.75 -4.81
C PRO A 191 -14.48 8.71 -3.97
N ALA A 192 -15.34 9.45 -4.66
CA ALA A 192 -16.17 10.51 -4.10
C ALA A 192 -17.42 9.98 -3.37
N ASP A 193 -17.71 8.68 -3.49
CA ASP A 193 -18.91 8.09 -2.94
C ASP A 193 -18.87 8.10 -1.41
N ALA A 194 -19.99 8.51 -0.80
CA ALA A 194 -20.13 8.53 0.66
C ALA A 194 -19.88 7.15 1.32
N ARG A 195 -19.98 6.07 0.53
CA ARG A 195 -19.77 4.68 0.95
C ARG A 195 -18.29 4.32 1.01
N SER A 196 -17.47 4.69 0.02
CA SER A 196 -16.01 4.45 0.06
C SER A 196 -15.19 5.58 0.68
N ALA A 197 -15.79 6.76 0.89
CA ALA A 197 -15.17 7.85 1.64
C ALA A 197 -14.85 7.45 3.09
N GLU A 198 -15.38 6.33 3.61
CA GLU A 198 -15.07 5.83 4.95
C GLU A 198 -13.62 5.42 5.12
N ILE A 199 -12.99 4.83 4.09
CA ILE A 199 -11.60 4.35 4.15
C ILE A 199 -10.64 5.50 4.40
N PHE A 200 -10.86 6.60 3.68
CA PHE A 200 -10.01 7.78 3.73
C PHE A 200 -10.61 8.90 4.58
N ARG A 201 -11.63 8.61 5.39
CA ARG A 201 -12.39 9.62 6.15
C ARG A 201 -11.53 10.43 7.11
N GLU A 202 -10.48 9.80 7.64
CA GLU A 202 -9.52 10.44 8.54
C GLU A 202 -8.53 11.34 7.79
N CYS A 203 -8.42 11.18 6.47
CA CYS A 203 -7.60 12.02 5.61
C CYS A 203 -8.39 13.24 5.13
N GLN A 204 -7.69 14.35 5.02
CA GLN A 204 -8.14 15.51 4.26
C GLN A 204 -7.20 15.66 3.08
N PRO A 205 -7.41 14.99 1.94
CA PRO A 205 -6.49 15.09 0.82
C PRO A 205 -6.50 16.50 0.23
N VAL A 206 -5.36 16.91 -0.32
CA VAL A 206 -5.23 18.14 -1.11
C VAL A 206 -6.03 18.01 -2.40
N ASP A 207 -6.56 19.12 -2.93
CA ASP A 207 -7.35 19.09 -4.16
C ASP A 207 -6.49 18.81 -5.40
N SER A 208 -5.22 19.22 -5.38
CA SER A 208 -4.26 18.97 -6.46
C SER A 208 -2.84 18.80 -5.93
N ILE A 209 -2.02 18.05 -6.67
CA ILE A 209 -0.59 17.89 -6.37
C ILE A 209 0.19 19.03 -7.03
N THR A 210 0.85 19.86 -6.24
CA THR A 210 1.69 20.94 -6.76
C THR A 210 3.08 20.43 -7.13
N PRO A 211 3.82 21.12 -8.02
CA PRO A 211 5.21 20.76 -8.32
C PRO A 211 6.13 20.77 -7.09
N SER A 212 5.86 21.60 -6.08
CA SER A 212 6.65 21.61 -4.84
C SER A 212 6.38 20.39 -3.97
N MET A 213 5.13 19.92 -3.89
CA MET A 213 4.79 18.67 -3.20
C MET A 213 5.49 17.48 -3.88
N ALA A 214 5.37 17.35 -5.21
CA ALA A 214 6.02 16.28 -5.96
C ALA A 214 7.55 16.28 -5.77
N ARG A 215 8.18 17.47 -5.80
CA ARG A 215 9.62 17.60 -5.52
C ARG A 215 9.99 17.16 -4.10
N ALA A 216 9.20 17.50 -3.08
CA ALA A 216 9.47 17.05 -1.72
C ALA A 216 9.47 15.51 -1.60
N PHE A 217 8.58 14.84 -2.33
CA PHE A 217 8.58 13.37 -2.40
C PHE A 217 9.79 12.81 -3.14
N GLU A 218 10.18 13.41 -4.27
CA GLU A 218 11.42 13.06 -4.99
C GLU A 218 12.67 13.26 -4.13
N ASP A 219 12.72 14.32 -3.33
CA ASP A 219 13.82 14.57 -2.39
C ASP A 219 13.88 13.45 -1.34
N GLY A 220 12.74 12.96 -0.84
CA GLY A 220 12.69 11.81 0.05
C GLY A 220 13.18 10.51 -0.58
N MET A 221 12.74 10.21 -1.82
CA MET A 221 13.24 9.05 -2.58
C MET A 221 14.75 9.16 -2.83
N THR A 222 15.26 10.38 -3.05
CA THR A 222 16.67 10.67 -3.22
C THR A 222 17.47 10.46 -1.92
N VAL A 223 16.91 10.79 -0.76
CA VAL A 223 17.51 10.47 0.55
C VAL A 223 17.63 8.96 0.73
N LEU A 224 16.58 8.18 0.41
CA LEU A 224 16.63 6.72 0.49
C LEU A 224 17.70 6.14 -0.45
N GLN A 225 17.70 6.57 -1.70
CA GLN A 225 18.65 6.09 -2.72
C GLN A 225 20.11 6.30 -2.30
N HIS A 226 20.44 7.45 -1.71
CA HIS A 226 21.82 7.78 -1.35
C HIS A 226 22.29 7.20 -0.02
N ASN A 227 21.38 7.00 0.94
CA ASN A 227 21.76 6.62 2.32
C ASN A 227 21.46 5.15 2.61
N VAL A 228 20.37 4.61 2.06
CA VAL A 228 19.89 3.26 2.31
C VAL A 228 19.36 2.64 1.02
N PRO A 229 20.21 2.41 0.00
CA PRO A 229 19.75 1.97 -1.33
C PRO A 229 18.90 0.70 -1.30
N ASP A 230 19.12 -0.20 -0.33
CA ASP A 230 18.32 -1.42 -0.13
C ASP A 230 16.86 -1.14 0.30
N TYR A 231 16.59 0.02 0.93
CA TYR A 231 15.24 0.43 1.31
C TYR A 231 14.42 0.91 0.11
N LEU A 232 15.06 1.41 -0.95
CA LEU A 232 14.33 1.97 -2.08
C LEU A 232 13.48 0.92 -2.81
N PRO A 233 14.02 -0.25 -3.23
CA PRO A 233 13.20 -1.32 -3.79
C PRO A 233 12.13 -1.84 -2.82
N TRP A 234 12.41 -1.81 -1.52
CA TRP A 234 11.46 -2.24 -0.49
C TRP A 234 10.26 -1.29 -0.40
N VAL A 235 10.50 0.02 -0.43
CA VAL A 235 9.45 1.06 -0.47
C VAL A 235 8.66 0.98 -1.78
N GLU A 236 9.34 0.92 -2.93
CA GLU A 236 8.70 0.82 -4.26
C GLU A 236 7.94 -0.49 -4.49
N ARG A 237 8.29 -1.56 -3.77
CA ARG A 237 7.54 -2.81 -3.81
C ARG A 237 6.23 -2.72 -3.02
N VAL A 238 6.24 -2.01 -1.90
CA VAL A 238 5.10 -1.95 -1.00
C VAL A 238 4.12 -0.87 -1.36
N LEU A 239 4.57 0.30 -1.79
CA LEU A 239 3.69 1.43 -2.05
C LEU A 239 3.31 1.49 -3.52
N ASN A 240 2.01 1.56 -3.78
CA ASN A 240 1.49 1.95 -5.08
C ASN A 240 1.03 3.41 -5.08
N GLY A 241 0.66 3.95 -3.92
CA GLY A 241 0.23 5.34 -3.84
C GLY A 241 0.28 5.96 -2.44
N ILE A 242 0.31 7.29 -2.44
CA ILE A 242 0.36 8.13 -1.25
C ILE A 242 -0.76 9.15 -1.36
N VAL A 243 -1.72 9.09 -0.43
CA VAL A 243 -2.73 10.14 -0.27
C VAL A 243 -2.05 11.37 0.33
N VAL A 244 -1.99 12.45 -0.45
CA VAL A 244 -1.28 13.66 -0.04
C VAL A 244 -2.23 14.55 0.75
N CYS A 245 -1.89 14.81 2.01
CA CYS A 245 -2.64 15.69 2.90
C CYS A 245 -1.96 17.07 3.04
N PRO A 246 -2.70 18.14 3.35
CA PRO A 246 -2.08 19.42 3.68
C PRO A 246 -1.39 19.31 5.03
N LEU A 247 -0.36 20.14 5.21
CA LEU A 247 0.26 20.32 6.51
C LEU A 247 -0.72 20.95 7.50
N GLN A 248 -0.93 20.32 8.66
CA GLN A 248 -1.83 20.83 9.68
C GLN A 248 -1.10 21.77 10.63
N ALA A 249 -1.70 22.91 10.96
CA ALA A 249 -1.18 23.80 12.00
C ALA A 249 -1.34 23.17 13.40
N PRO A 250 -0.35 23.32 14.31
CA PRO A 250 0.97 23.92 14.13
C PRO A 250 1.98 22.90 13.59
N TYR A 251 2.25 22.93 12.27
CA TYR A 251 3.25 22.09 11.57
C TYR A 251 3.32 20.63 12.02
N ARG A 252 2.15 20.00 12.24
CA ARG A 252 2.09 18.60 12.64
C ARG A 252 2.24 17.73 11.39
N LEU A 253 3.26 16.89 11.40
CA LEU A 253 3.37 15.76 10.50
C LEU A 253 2.18 14.83 10.77
N VAL A 254 1.40 14.60 9.72
CA VAL A 254 0.28 13.65 9.74
C VAL A 254 0.67 12.55 8.78
N SER A 255 0.78 11.32 9.26
CA SER A 255 0.94 10.15 8.43
C SER A 255 0.16 8.99 9.00
N GLY A 256 -0.11 8.01 8.15
CA GLY A 256 -0.66 6.74 8.57
C GLY A 256 -0.85 5.77 7.42
N SER A 257 -1.13 4.54 7.82
CA SER A 257 -1.34 3.39 6.95
C SER A 257 -2.57 2.64 7.41
N TRP A 258 -3.21 1.96 6.46
CA TRP A 258 -4.41 1.17 6.72
C TRP A 258 -4.12 -0.31 6.55
N GLU A 259 -4.61 -1.10 7.50
CA GLU A 259 -4.58 -2.57 7.41
C GLU A 259 -5.37 -3.08 6.19
N ASP A 260 -6.51 -2.44 5.94
CA ASP A 260 -7.48 -2.80 4.92
C ASP A 260 -7.23 -2.12 3.56
N VAL A 261 -6.16 -1.32 3.39
CA VAL A 261 -5.80 -0.68 2.10
C VAL A 261 -4.36 -0.99 1.73
N PRO A 262 -4.11 -2.18 1.15
CA PRO A 262 -2.78 -2.64 0.84
C PRO A 262 -2.04 -1.70 -0.11
N GLY A 263 -0.83 -1.30 0.29
CA GLY A 263 0.08 -0.50 -0.53
C GLY A 263 -0.29 0.97 -0.67
N PHE A 264 -1.20 1.47 0.16
CA PHE A 264 -1.50 2.90 0.25
C PHE A 264 -1.26 3.42 1.67
N VAL A 265 -0.75 4.65 1.70
CA VAL A 265 -0.48 5.39 2.93
C VAL A 265 -1.01 6.81 2.73
N HIS A 266 -1.14 7.57 3.81
CA HIS A 266 -1.31 9.02 3.72
C HIS A 266 -0.18 9.72 4.43
N MET A 267 0.17 10.90 3.93
CA MET A 267 1.09 11.78 4.63
C MET A 267 0.91 13.24 4.22
N SER A 268 1.17 14.14 5.17
CA SER A 268 1.16 15.58 4.89
C SER A 268 2.35 15.99 4.04
N SER A 269 2.18 17.05 3.25
CA SER A 269 3.21 17.61 2.37
C SER A 269 3.03 19.14 2.22
N PRO A 270 4.09 19.93 1.98
CA PRO A 270 5.50 19.55 1.84
C PRO A 270 6.25 19.41 3.17
N HIS A 271 7.31 18.58 3.17
CA HIS A 271 8.32 18.44 4.24
C HIS A 271 9.73 18.36 3.64
N GLY A 272 10.77 18.35 4.48
CA GLY A 272 12.14 18.08 4.05
C GLY A 272 12.31 16.64 3.55
N GLY A 273 13.32 16.40 2.70
CA GLY A 273 13.57 15.06 2.14
C GLY A 273 13.81 13.99 3.21
N ILE A 274 14.48 14.32 4.32
CA ILE A 274 14.70 13.35 5.41
C ILE A 274 13.40 13.01 6.11
N ASP A 275 12.54 14.00 6.39
CA ASP A 275 11.21 13.79 6.98
C ASP A 275 10.37 12.85 6.10
N ILE A 276 10.34 13.09 4.79
CA ILE A 276 9.61 12.24 3.85
C ILE A 276 10.19 10.82 3.85
N ALA A 277 11.52 10.67 3.77
CA ALA A 277 12.17 9.37 3.79
C ALA A 277 11.88 8.58 5.07
N GLU A 278 11.89 9.24 6.23
CA GLU A 278 11.47 8.65 7.51
C GLU A 278 10.05 8.12 7.44
N ILE A 279 9.09 8.93 7.00
CA ILE A 279 7.69 8.53 6.93
C ILE A 279 7.50 7.37 5.96
N LEU A 280 8.15 7.41 4.79
CA LEU A 280 8.08 6.31 3.82
C LEU A 280 8.55 4.99 4.44
N VAL A 281 9.67 5.01 5.15
CA VAL A 281 10.18 3.82 5.86
C VAL A 281 9.23 3.37 6.97
N HIS A 282 8.71 4.31 7.74
CA HIS A 282 7.77 4.06 8.83
C HIS A 282 6.49 3.39 8.33
N GLU A 283 5.83 3.96 7.32
CA GLU A 283 4.54 3.47 6.85
C GLU A 283 4.69 2.19 6.02
N CYS A 284 5.82 2.00 5.31
CA CYS A 284 6.14 0.71 4.68
C CYS A 284 6.30 -0.40 5.72
N ALA A 285 6.91 -0.10 6.87
CA ALA A 285 7.04 -1.07 7.96
C ALA A 285 5.66 -1.49 8.51
N HIS A 286 4.70 -0.57 8.58
CA HIS A 286 3.32 -0.90 8.94
C HIS A 286 2.62 -1.75 7.88
N GLN A 287 2.76 -1.41 6.60
CA GLN A 287 2.19 -2.21 5.51
C GLN A 287 2.71 -3.66 5.51
N TYR A 288 4.01 -3.87 5.74
CA TYR A 288 4.56 -5.22 5.93
C TYR A 288 4.00 -5.95 7.15
N PHE A 289 3.85 -5.23 8.25
CA PHE A 289 3.27 -5.79 9.47
C PHE A 289 1.86 -6.31 9.20
N TYR A 290 1.00 -5.49 8.57
CA TYR A 290 -0.36 -5.87 8.20
C TYR A 290 -0.37 -7.02 7.19
N MET A 291 0.56 -7.05 6.24
CA MET A 291 0.69 -8.16 5.30
C MET A 291 0.97 -9.48 6.04
N LEU A 292 1.91 -9.49 6.99
CA LEU A 292 2.24 -10.70 7.75
C LEU A 292 1.12 -11.18 8.66
N GLN A 293 0.28 -10.28 9.18
CA GLN A 293 -0.90 -10.68 9.95
C GLN A 293 -1.89 -11.52 9.13
N ARG A 294 -1.85 -11.45 7.80
CA ARG A 294 -2.65 -12.30 6.91
C ARG A 294 -2.14 -13.75 6.86
N VAL A 295 -0.88 -13.99 7.25
CA VAL A 295 -0.29 -15.34 7.35
C VAL A 295 -0.63 -16.01 8.68
N GLY A 296 -0.62 -15.23 9.76
CA GLY A 296 -0.92 -15.75 11.08
C GLY A 296 -0.68 -14.72 12.19
N ALA A 297 -1.01 -15.11 13.42
CA ALA A 297 -0.85 -14.27 14.58
C ALA A 297 0.63 -13.99 14.88
N LEU A 298 0.95 -12.75 15.26
CA LEU A 298 2.31 -12.31 15.63
C LEU A 298 2.58 -12.50 17.14
N ASP A 299 1.53 -12.62 17.93
CA ASP A 299 1.55 -13.07 19.31
C ASP A 299 0.43 -14.10 19.53
N ASP A 300 0.58 -14.99 20.51
CA ASP A 300 -0.37 -16.06 20.81
C ASP A 300 -1.48 -15.65 21.80
N ALA A 301 -1.55 -14.37 22.13
CA ALA A 301 -2.46 -13.78 23.12
C ALA A 301 -2.37 -14.35 24.54
N SER A 302 -1.34 -15.14 24.88
CA SER A 302 -1.11 -15.62 26.26
C SER A 302 -0.68 -14.51 27.21
N ASP A 303 -0.16 -13.40 26.68
CA ASP A 303 0.18 -12.19 27.42
C ASP A 303 -0.91 -11.11 27.25
N SER A 304 -1.76 -10.97 28.27
CA SER A 304 -2.82 -9.96 28.33
C SER A 304 -2.34 -8.61 28.89
N ALA A 305 -1.05 -8.44 29.20
CA ALA A 305 -0.54 -7.20 29.75
C ALA A 305 -0.60 -6.05 28.73
N LEU A 306 -0.71 -4.83 29.26
CA LEU A 306 -0.64 -3.62 28.44
C LEU A 306 0.64 -2.85 28.75
N TYR A 307 1.38 -2.55 27.69
CA TYR A 307 2.70 -1.93 27.74
C TYR A 307 2.65 -0.50 27.27
N TRP A 308 3.51 0.35 27.83
CA TRP A 308 3.59 1.75 27.43
C TRP A 308 4.10 1.89 25.99
N SER A 309 3.37 2.61 25.14
CA SER A 309 3.78 2.96 23.79
C SER A 309 4.08 4.46 23.74
N PRO A 310 5.37 4.88 23.73
CA PRO A 310 5.73 6.30 23.70
C PRO A 310 5.12 7.11 22.55
N PRO A 311 5.08 6.60 21.28
CA PRO A 311 4.59 7.41 20.15
C PRO A 311 3.14 7.86 20.28
N ILE A 312 2.26 7.01 20.81
CA ILE A 312 0.85 7.32 21.05
C ILE A 312 0.50 7.60 22.53
N ARG A 313 1.52 7.61 23.41
CA ARG A 313 1.40 7.93 24.84
C ARG A 313 0.27 7.19 25.55
N LYS A 314 0.11 5.91 25.25
CA LYS A 314 -0.94 5.04 25.83
C LYS A 314 -0.43 3.62 26.04
N LYS A 315 -1.08 2.89 26.95
CA LYS A 315 -0.83 1.46 27.10
C LYS A 315 -1.47 0.66 25.95
N ARG A 316 -0.78 -0.33 25.39
CA ARG A 316 -1.21 -1.14 24.24
C ARG A 316 -0.83 -2.62 24.42
N PRO A 317 -1.55 -3.56 23.76
CA PRO A 317 -1.19 -4.98 23.76
C PRO A 317 0.12 -5.24 23.02
N LEU A 318 0.71 -6.41 23.25
CA LEU A 318 2.02 -6.82 22.74
C LEU A 318 2.19 -6.67 21.22
N SER A 319 1.24 -7.15 20.41
CA SER A 319 1.24 -6.94 18.94
C SER A 319 1.41 -5.48 18.53
N ARG A 320 0.76 -4.55 19.24
CA ARG A 320 0.86 -3.12 18.91
C ARG A 320 2.17 -2.49 19.37
N ILE A 321 2.84 -3.07 20.37
CA ILE A 321 4.21 -2.72 20.74
C ILE A 321 5.19 -3.20 19.68
N LEU A 322 5.04 -4.46 19.23
CA LEU A 322 5.85 -5.00 18.14
C LEU A 322 5.72 -4.17 16.86
N MET A 323 4.49 -3.77 16.51
CA MET A 323 4.21 -2.92 15.35
C MET A 323 4.94 -1.56 15.44
N ALA A 324 4.90 -0.91 16.61
CA ALA A 324 5.59 0.36 16.82
C ALA A 324 7.12 0.18 16.80
N TYR A 325 7.64 -0.88 17.42
CA TYR A 325 9.06 -1.20 17.40
C TYR A 325 9.56 -1.42 15.97
N HIS A 326 8.83 -2.21 15.17
CA HIS A 326 9.18 -2.52 13.78
C HIS A 326 9.34 -1.25 12.93
N ALA A 327 8.42 -0.30 13.05
CA ALA A 327 8.50 0.97 12.33
C ALA A 327 9.68 1.84 12.82
N LEU A 328 9.77 2.06 14.13
CA LEU A 328 10.79 2.96 14.69
C LEU A 328 12.22 2.42 14.54
N ALA A 329 12.41 1.11 14.69
CA ALA A 329 13.71 0.47 14.49
C ALA A 329 14.22 0.65 13.06
N ASN A 330 13.35 0.50 12.05
CA ASN A 330 13.72 0.77 10.65
C ASN A 330 14.07 2.25 10.40
N VAL A 331 13.34 3.18 11.02
CA VAL A 331 13.70 4.62 10.97
C VAL A 331 15.05 4.89 11.62
N GLN A 332 15.37 4.23 12.74
CA GLN A 332 16.68 4.37 13.40
C GLN A 332 17.83 3.86 12.51
N LEU A 333 17.62 2.82 11.71
CA LEU A 333 18.60 2.37 10.71
C LEU A 333 18.80 3.42 9.61
N LEU A 334 17.73 4.05 9.13
CA LEU A 334 17.81 5.18 8.20
C LEU A 334 18.60 6.35 8.79
N TYR A 335 18.28 6.78 10.02
CA TYR A 335 18.95 7.88 10.70
C TYR A 335 20.45 7.62 10.86
N HIS A 336 20.81 6.41 11.29
CA HIS A 336 22.22 6.01 11.39
C HIS A 336 22.94 6.11 10.05
N ALA A 337 22.31 5.64 8.97
CA ALA A 337 22.87 5.69 7.63
C ALA A 337 23.04 7.13 7.12
N VAL A 338 22.03 7.99 7.31
CA VAL A 338 22.10 9.42 6.97
C VAL A 338 23.25 10.11 7.71
N ARG A 339 23.41 9.86 9.02
CA ARG A 339 24.48 10.45 9.83
C ARG A 339 25.87 9.95 9.42
N SER A 340 25.97 8.70 8.97
CA SER A 340 27.25 8.04 8.68
C SER A 340 27.68 8.18 7.21
N ASN A 341 26.83 8.73 6.35
CA ASN A 341 27.11 8.91 4.93
C ASN A 341 28.03 10.11 4.67
N THR A 342 29.33 9.88 4.73
CA THR A 342 30.35 10.91 4.45
C THR A 342 30.43 11.32 2.98
N ALA A 343 29.82 10.55 2.06
CA ALA A 343 29.80 10.85 0.63
C ALA A 343 28.79 11.96 0.27
N ASN A 344 27.87 12.33 1.18
CA ASN A 344 26.90 13.41 0.99
C ASN A 344 27.00 14.50 2.07
N PRO A 345 28.12 15.24 2.15
CA PRO A 345 28.36 16.22 3.21
C PRO A 345 27.43 17.44 3.16
N ALA A 346 26.73 17.64 2.03
CA ALA A 346 25.76 18.72 1.86
C ALA A 346 24.38 18.41 2.47
N GLN A 347 24.14 17.16 2.87
CA GLN A 347 22.87 16.77 3.48
C GLN A 347 22.74 17.35 4.88
N ASP A 348 21.65 18.10 5.12
CA ASP A 348 21.39 18.70 6.43
C ASP A 348 20.95 17.63 7.44
N THR A 349 21.87 17.26 8.34
CA THR A 349 21.63 16.24 9.38
C THR A 349 21.03 16.82 10.67
N ARG A 350 20.76 18.13 10.74
CA ARG A 350 20.19 18.75 11.96
C ARG A 350 18.87 18.11 12.37
N TYR A 351 18.03 17.76 11.39
CA TYR A 351 16.78 17.05 11.66
C TYR A 351 17.01 15.72 12.39
N VAL A 352 17.95 14.91 11.90
CA VAL A 352 18.32 13.63 12.53
C VAL A 352 18.86 13.87 13.93
N ALA A 353 19.80 14.82 14.09
CA ALA A 353 20.40 15.13 15.39
C ALA A 353 19.37 15.58 16.45
N LEU A 354 18.31 16.29 16.03
CA LEU A 354 17.24 16.74 16.92
C LEU A 354 16.28 15.62 17.33
N ASN A 355 15.94 14.70 16.42
CA ASN A 355 14.90 13.69 16.64
C ASN A 355 15.44 12.33 17.12
N GLU A 356 16.69 11.98 16.79
CA GLU A 356 17.28 10.68 17.11
C GLU A 356 17.27 10.34 18.62
N PRO A 357 17.57 11.27 19.56
CA PRO A 357 17.56 10.93 21.00
C PRO A 357 16.19 10.44 21.50
N ASP A 358 15.10 11.09 21.06
CA ASP A 358 13.74 10.72 21.43
C ASP A 358 13.31 9.41 20.77
N LEU A 359 13.70 9.21 19.51
CA LEU A 359 13.49 7.95 18.79
C LEU A 359 14.17 6.77 19.51
N GLN A 360 15.44 6.91 19.89
CA GLN A 360 16.18 5.89 20.62
C GLN A 360 15.57 5.60 21.99
N ALA A 361 15.11 6.63 22.71
CA ALA A 361 14.39 6.46 23.97
C ALA A 361 13.09 5.67 23.78
N ALA A 362 12.34 5.97 22.71
CA ALA A 362 11.13 5.24 22.37
C ALA A 362 11.40 3.77 22.04
N ILE A 363 12.42 3.49 21.21
CA ILE A 363 12.84 2.13 20.86
C ILE A 363 13.22 1.34 22.10
N ARG A 364 14.02 1.90 23.02
CA ARG A 364 14.39 1.20 24.27
C ARG A 364 13.16 0.82 25.12
N ALA A 365 12.17 1.72 25.19
CA ALA A 365 10.93 1.44 25.93
C ALA A 365 10.09 0.34 25.27
N LEU A 366 10.07 0.27 23.93
CA LEU A 366 9.36 -0.75 23.16
C LEU A 366 10.10 -2.09 23.12
N ASP A 367 11.43 -2.09 23.19
CA ASP A 367 12.28 -3.29 23.17
C ASP A 367 12.10 -4.16 24.42
N ALA A 368 12.03 -3.52 25.59
CA ALA A 368 11.95 -4.18 26.89
C ALA A 368 10.84 -5.27 26.99
N PRO A 369 9.58 -4.99 26.61
CA PRO A 369 8.53 -6.01 26.64
C PRO A 369 8.58 -7.03 25.49
N LEU A 370 9.46 -6.88 24.50
CA LEU A 370 9.55 -7.78 23.35
C LEU A 370 10.68 -8.81 23.51
N ARG A 371 11.82 -8.39 24.05
CA ARG A 371 13.09 -9.15 24.05
C ARG A 371 12.94 -10.61 24.42
N ASP A 372 12.36 -10.89 25.59
CA ASP A 372 12.25 -12.24 26.15
C ASP A 372 10.80 -12.71 26.33
N ASN A 373 9.85 -12.05 25.66
CA ASN A 373 8.43 -12.36 25.85
C ASN A 373 7.99 -13.66 25.14
N PRO A 374 7.58 -14.71 25.87
CA PRO A 374 7.25 -16.01 25.28
C PRO A 374 5.98 -15.97 24.42
N ALA A 375 5.12 -14.95 24.57
CA ALA A 375 3.89 -14.84 23.78
C ALA A 375 4.13 -14.45 22.31
N LEU A 376 5.33 -13.98 21.95
CA LEU A 376 5.66 -13.73 20.54
C LEU A 376 5.76 -15.05 19.77
N THR A 377 4.94 -15.20 18.73
CA THR A 377 4.97 -16.37 17.86
C THR A 377 6.26 -16.39 17.02
N THR A 378 6.48 -17.46 16.25
CA THR A 378 7.59 -17.49 15.28
C THR A 378 7.54 -16.32 14.30
N LEU A 379 6.34 -15.90 13.87
CA LEU A 379 6.19 -14.73 12.99
C LEU A 379 6.55 -13.43 13.72
N GLY A 380 6.07 -13.24 14.95
CA GLY A 380 6.41 -12.05 15.74
C GLY A 380 7.90 -11.94 16.04
N ARG A 381 8.54 -13.06 16.36
CA ARG A 381 10.00 -13.15 16.56
C ARG A 381 10.79 -12.82 15.30
N ALA A 382 10.32 -13.27 14.15
CA ALA A 382 10.97 -12.98 12.89
C ALA A 382 10.93 -11.50 12.49
N LEU A 383 9.93 -10.74 12.95
CA LEU A 383 9.89 -9.28 12.83
C LEU A 383 10.84 -8.57 13.81
N TYR A 384 10.94 -9.07 15.04
CA TYR A 384 11.71 -8.44 16.11
C TYR A 384 13.22 -8.72 16.03
N THR A 385 13.60 -9.99 16.01
CA THR A 385 14.99 -10.42 16.26
C THR A 385 16.01 -9.86 15.28
N PRO A 386 15.77 -9.83 13.95
CA PRO A 386 16.75 -9.28 13.01
C PRO A 386 16.99 -7.78 13.20
N LEU A 387 15.93 -7.01 13.49
CA LEU A 387 16.04 -5.58 13.80
C LEU A 387 16.79 -5.34 15.10
N ALA A 388 16.45 -6.07 16.16
CA ALA A 388 17.14 -5.97 17.44
C ALA A 388 18.65 -6.25 17.29
N GLY A 389 19.01 -7.29 16.53
CA GLY A 389 20.40 -7.62 16.22
C GLY A 389 21.12 -6.51 15.45
N ARG A 390 20.47 -5.91 14.44
CA ARG A 390 21.01 -4.78 13.67
C ARG A 390 21.23 -3.54 14.54
N LEU A 391 20.27 -3.20 15.40
CA LEU A 391 20.39 -2.05 16.30
C LEU A 391 21.50 -2.26 17.35
N ALA A 392 21.65 -3.47 17.89
CA ALA A 392 22.73 -3.78 18.82
C ALA A 392 24.12 -3.59 18.17
N ALA A 393 24.25 -3.93 16.88
CA ALA A 393 25.48 -3.73 16.13
C ALA A 393 25.84 -2.25 15.85
N LEU A 394 24.90 -1.31 16.05
CA LEU A 394 25.18 0.14 15.88
C LEU A 394 25.82 0.78 17.13
N VAL A 395 25.77 0.10 18.27
CA VAL A 395 26.28 0.60 19.56
C VAL A 395 27.76 0.24 19.76
N HIS A 396 28.27 -0.68 18.96
CA HIS A 396 29.67 -1.08 18.89
C HIS A 396 30.36 -0.41 17.70
#